data_AF-A0A7C1YAS4-F1
#
_entry.id   AF-A0A7C1YAS4-F1
#
_cell.length_a   1.000
_cell.length_b   1.000
_cell.length_c   1.000
_cell.angle_alpha   90.00
_cell.angle_beta   90.00
_cell.angle_gamma   90.00
#
_symmetry.space_group_name_H-M   'P 1'
#
loop_
_entity.id
_entity.type
_entity.pdbx_description
1 polymer ?
#
loop_
_entity_poly.entity_id
_entity_poly.type
_entity_poly.pdbx_seq_one_letter_code
_entity_poly.pdbx_strand_id
1 'polypeptide(L)'
;MSGEVLIGEGLGSTPVSDEVGVARHGYRALLERAALALGSGETGPGLELLRMAVDVAWRQPVGMMVDLELEYLVRQGGVQVASSSPLDWARDPGDRSRCEAEPRTVVHVTTPGAGPETRSRLGDWVATEISAGLVSRTISTRPQTSPLDDADRLARELGAVDVVIVHTEPWDVAPLVALAAVSPRPAVVLVDHRPDTLTLGVGLADLVVEPDDEGVRVAVSRRFVPEGRCLVLPPRSELADWLEQLHRKLVGIPAPLLPTANLLGPVPIEDRIRAESLRREGRIEGLLGAFLRFGGDLGAPWVPDLSIVILAEHREMTLDLMEELLWGWSGPGWPHLVVVDGSREAALSELAAEAGQSVCLIRPTGLVDPVEAVSLALPSCWGPWVLVLPDTVMVGPDWPDAVSEIVAAGEESPPVATVGFEAGSAGLLLRTDRLPEGDWVRHLHGEKYKKHPV
;
A
#
# COMPACT_ATOMS: atom_id res chain seq x y z
N MET A 1 -21.85 -15.40 58.70
CA MET A 1 -21.58 -16.17 57.47
C MET A 1 -21.21 -15.16 56.40
N SER A 2 -19.93 -15.20 56.04
CA SER A 2 -19.24 -14.42 55.03
C SER A 2 -19.71 -14.80 53.62
N GLY A 3 -19.81 -13.82 52.73
CA GLY A 3 -19.87 -14.01 51.29
C GLY A 3 -18.84 -13.10 50.64
N GLU A 4 -17.71 -13.67 50.26
CA GLU A 4 -16.67 -13.04 49.44
C GLU A 4 -17.21 -12.78 48.02
N VAL A 5 -16.96 -11.57 47.51
CA VAL A 5 -17.07 -11.26 46.08
C VAL A 5 -15.69 -11.48 45.48
N LEU A 6 -15.55 -12.56 44.70
CA LEU A 6 -14.38 -12.79 43.87
C LEU A 6 -14.41 -11.82 42.69
N ILE A 7 -13.52 -10.83 42.72
CA ILE A 7 -13.18 -10.01 41.56
C ILE A 7 -12.32 -10.89 40.65
N GLY A 8 -12.91 -11.38 39.57
CA GLY A 8 -12.13 -11.91 38.45
C GLY A 8 -11.45 -10.74 37.75
N GLU A 9 -10.12 -10.71 37.78
CA GLU A 9 -9.30 -9.88 36.90
C GLU A 9 -9.57 -10.30 35.45
N GLY A 10 -10.59 -9.69 34.83
CA GLY A 10 -10.74 -9.71 33.40
C GLY A 10 -9.57 -8.95 32.79
N LEU A 11 -8.77 -9.63 31.99
CA LEU A 11 -7.81 -9.01 31.09
C LEU A 11 -8.55 -7.92 30.31
N GLY A 12 -8.32 -6.66 30.70
CA GLY A 12 -8.91 -5.52 30.04
C GLY A 12 -8.45 -5.52 28.58
N SER A 13 -9.37 -5.82 27.67
CA SER A 13 -9.18 -5.54 26.25
C SER A 13 -9.16 -4.03 26.08
N THR A 14 -7.97 -3.43 26.12
CA THR A 14 -7.75 -2.07 25.64
C THR A 14 -8.29 -2.00 24.21
N PRO A 15 -9.04 -0.96 23.83
CA PRO A 15 -9.55 -0.84 22.47
C PRO A 15 -8.38 -0.77 21.48
N VAL A 16 -8.22 -1.85 20.70
CA VAL A 16 -7.18 -2.01 19.66
C VAL A 16 -7.26 -0.90 18.59
N SER A 17 -8.38 -0.19 18.49
CA SER A 17 -8.60 0.91 17.53
C SER A 17 -7.70 2.12 17.76
N ASP A 18 -7.36 2.45 19.01
CA ASP A 18 -6.64 3.69 19.31
C ASP A 18 -5.14 3.56 19.00
N GLU A 19 -4.56 2.36 19.18
CA GLU A 19 -3.13 2.11 18.98
C GLU A 19 -2.72 2.24 17.51
N VAL A 20 -3.54 1.72 16.58
CA VAL A 20 -3.28 1.84 15.13
C VAL A 20 -3.37 3.30 14.67
N GLY A 21 -4.34 4.05 15.18
CA GLY A 21 -4.48 5.48 14.88
C GLY A 21 -3.28 6.30 15.35
N VAL A 22 -2.80 6.04 16.57
CA VAL A 22 -1.61 6.69 17.14
C VAL A 22 -0.35 6.33 16.34
N ALA A 23 -0.15 5.06 16.02
CA ALA A 23 0.98 4.60 15.21
C ALA A 23 1.00 5.26 13.82
N ARG A 24 -0.16 5.30 13.15
CA ARG A 24 -0.33 5.94 11.84
C ARG A 24 -0.04 7.44 11.89
N HIS A 25 -0.51 8.14 12.91
CA HIS A 25 -0.23 9.57 13.08
C HIS A 25 1.27 9.83 13.32
N GLY A 26 1.91 9.03 14.18
CA GLY A 26 3.35 9.12 14.43
C GLY A 26 4.18 8.84 13.18
N TYR A 27 3.81 7.81 12.41
CA TYR A 27 4.41 7.48 11.12
C TYR A 27 4.34 8.64 10.12
N ARG A 28 3.14 9.22 9.92
CA ARG A 28 2.94 10.35 9.00
C ARG A 28 3.74 11.58 9.43
N ALA A 29 3.75 11.91 10.72
CA ALA A 29 4.54 13.02 11.23
C ALA A 29 6.05 12.83 10.99
N LEU A 30 6.57 11.60 11.04
CA LEU A 30 7.96 11.29 10.70
C LEU A 30 8.23 11.47 9.20
N LEU A 31 7.33 11.01 8.32
CA LEU A 31 7.47 11.22 6.88
C LEU A 31 7.45 12.71 6.50
N GLU A 32 6.55 13.50 7.09
CA GLU A 32 6.48 14.95 6.82
C GLU A 32 7.76 15.67 7.25
N ARG A 33 8.31 15.32 8.41
CA ARG A 33 9.60 15.87 8.88
C ARG A 33 10.76 15.41 8.00
N ALA A 34 10.76 14.14 7.56
CA ALA A 34 11.77 13.63 6.65
C ALA A 34 11.72 14.37 5.30
N ALA A 35 10.53 14.60 4.75
CA ALA A 35 10.31 15.37 3.55
C ALA A 35 10.82 16.81 3.68
N LEU A 36 10.57 17.46 4.82
CA LEU A 36 11.04 18.83 5.08
C LEU A 36 12.58 18.90 5.18
N ALA A 37 13.19 17.95 5.89
CA ALA A 37 14.65 17.84 6.03
C ALA A 37 15.32 17.57 4.67
N LEU A 38 14.84 16.57 3.92
CA LEU A 38 15.33 16.27 2.56
C LEU A 38 15.12 17.47 1.63
N GLY A 39 13.95 18.12 1.65
CA GLY A 39 13.68 19.31 0.84
C GLY A 39 14.62 20.49 1.13
N SER A 40 15.20 20.54 2.33
CA SER A 40 16.16 21.56 2.77
C SER A 40 17.63 21.16 2.54
N GLY A 41 17.89 19.98 1.96
CA GLY A 41 19.23 19.43 1.74
C GLY A 41 19.87 18.80 2.99
N GLU A 42 19.13 18.64 4.08
CA GLU A 42 19.58 17.95 5.29
C GLU A 42 19.46 16.43 5.14
N THR A 43 20.27 15.83 4.25
CA THR A 43 20.16 14.42 3.87
C THR A 43 20.27 13.46 5.06
N GLY A 44 21.26 13.65 5.94
CA GLY A 44 21.47 12.80 7.11
C GLY A 44 20.25 12.76 8.04
N PRO A 45 19.80 13.91 8.58
CA PRO A 45 18.58 13.98 9.38
C PRO A 45 17.33 13.45 8.67
N GLY A 46 17.18 13.72 7.37
CA GLY A 46 16.07 13.20 6.57
C GLY A 46 16.04 11.67 6.52
N LEU A 47 17.18 11.03 6.23
CA LEU A 47 17.29 9.58 6.19
C LEU A 47 17.11 8.91 7.56
N GLU A 48 17.55 9.57 8.64
CA GLU A 48 17.29 9.10 10.01
C GLU A 48 15.80 9.10 10.34
N LEU A 49 15.07 10.15 9.95
CA LEU A 49 13.61 10.22 10.11
C LEU A 49 12.89 9.17 9.29
N LEU A 50 13.35 8.88 8.06
CA LEU A 50 12.82 7.78 7.26
C LEU A 50 13.04 6.44 7.96
N ARG A 51 14.26 6.15 8.44
CA ARG A 51 14.55 4.93 9.21
C ARG A 51 13.60 4.79 10.40
N MET A 52 13.39 5.87 11.16
CA MET A 52 12.44 5.88 12.28
C MET A 52 11.00 5.61 11.82
N ALA A 53 10.56 6.21 10.71
CA ALA A 53 9.22 5.98 10.16
C ALA A 53 9.01 4.51 9.82
N VAL A 54 9.99 3.88 9.15
CA VAL A 54 9.87 2.46 8.80
C VAL A 54 9.93 1.57 10.03
N ASP A 55 10.77 1.87 11.03
CA ASP A 55 10.79 1.11 12.29
C ASP A 55 9.44 1.17 13.02
N VAL A 56 8.75 2.34 13.01
CA VAL A 56 7.38 2.46 13.54
C VAL A 56 6.42 1.60 12.74
N ALA A 57 6.38 1.75 11.42
CA ALA A 57 5.45 1.01 10.56
C ALA A 57 5.68 -0.51 10.57
N TRP A 58 6.92 -0.93 10.80
CA TRP A 58 7.30 -2.32 10.96
C TRP A 58 6.82 -2.91 12.28
N ARG A 59 7.03 -2.20 13.40
CA ARG A 59 6.66 -2.67 14.74
C ARG A 59 5.18 -2.54 15.03
N GLN A 60 4.53 -1.56 14.44
CA GLN A 60 3.14 -1.21 14.67
C GLN A 60 2.42 -1.14 13.32
N PRO A 61 1.42 -2.00 13.07
CA PRO A 61 0.69 -1.98 11.81
C PRO A 61 0.07 -0.60 11.59
N VAL A 62 0.55 0.11 10.57
CA VAL A 62 -0.01 1.40 10.14
C VAL A 62 -1.15 1.22 9.13
N GLY A 63 -1.48 -0.04 8.80
CA GLY A 63 -2.54 -0.43 7.86
C GLY A 63 -2.17 -0.34 6.39
N MET A 64 -0.87 -0.34 6.06
CA MET A 64 -0.37 -0.31 4.68
C MET A 64 0.76 -1.32 4.48
N MET A 65 0.79 -1.95 3.30
CA MET A 65 1.80 -2.96 2.92
C MET A 65 2.92 -2.37 2.05
N VAL A 66 2.70 -1.18 1.50
CA VAL A 66 3.67 -0.33 0.79
C VAL A 66 3.22 1.12 0.98
N ASP A 67 4.17 2.07 1.09
CA ASP A 67 3.88 3.50 1.12
C ASP A 67 4.71 4.22 0.04
N LEU A 68 4.02 4.89 -0.88
CA LEU A 68 4.64 5.56 -2.02
C LEU A 68 5.35 6.86 -1.66
N GLU A 69 4.87 7.57 -0.64
CA GLU A 69 5.55 8.76 -0.11
C GLU A 69 6.89 8.34 0.48
N LEU A 70 6.90 7.25 1.27
CA LEU A 70 8.14 6.67 1.80
C LEU A 70 9.10 6.24 0.67
N GLU A 71 8.65 5.49 -0.33
CA GLU A 71 9.46 5.07 -1.50
C GLU A 71 10.05 6.29 -2.25
N TYR A 72 9.23 7.34 -2.40
CA TYR A 72 9.67 8.58 -3.03
C TYR A 72 10.76 9.30 -2.21
N LEU A 73 10.57 9.42 -0.89
CA LEU A 73 11.55 10.06 -0.02
C LEU A 73 12.87 9.29 0.05
N VAL A 74 12.82 7.95 0.02
CA VAL A 74 14.04 7.10 -0.12
C VAL A 74 14.79 7.43 -1.42
N ARG A 75 14.07 7.58 -2.54
CA ARG A 75 14.66 7.97 -3.81
C ARG A 75 15.25 9.38 -3.77
N GLN A 76 14.55 10.34 -3.17
CA GLN A 76 15.09 11.69 -2.97
C GLN A 76 16.37 11.69 -2.14
N GLY A 77 16.40 10.89 -1.07
CA GLY A 77 17.62 10.65 -0.30
C GLY A 77 18.75 10.12 -1.18
N GLY A 78 18.48 9.12 -2.03
CA GLY A 78 19.45 8.57 -2.97
C GLY A 78 20.02 9.62 -3.94
N VAL A 79 19.18 10.49 -4.50
CA VAL A 79 19.60 11.61 -5.36
C VAL A 79 20.59 12.53 -4.63
N GLN A 80 20.31 12.85 -3.36
CA GLN A 80 21.17 13.72 -2.57
C GLN A 80 22.50 13.05 -2.19
N VAL A 81 22.48 11.75 -1.90
CA VAL A 81 23.70 10.95 -1.70
C VAL A 81 24.57 10.99 -2.95
N ALA A 82 23.99 10.71 -4.13
CA ALA A 82 24.70 10.76 -5.40
C ALA A 82 25.30 12.14 -5.70
N SER A 83 24.59 13.21 -5.32
CA SER A 83 25.04 14.59 -5.53
C SER A 83 26.19 14.99 -4.59
N SER A 84 26.24 14.41 -3.39
CA SER A 84 27.22 14.74 -2.35
C SER A 84 28.55 14.01 -2.53
N SER A 85 28.52 12.82 -3.14
CA SER A 85 29.71 12.07 -3.51
C SER A 85 29.58 11.60 -4.96
N PRO A 86 29.94 12.45 -5.95
CA PRO A 86 29.93 12.06 -7.35
C PRO A 86 30.76 10.79 -7.54
N LEU A 87 30.11 9.73 -7.97
CA LEU A 87 30.72 8.41 -8.11
C LEU A 87 31.51 8.40 -9.43
N ASP A 88 32.83 8.65 -9.35
CA ASP A 88 33.74 8.66 -10.52
C ASP A 88 33.79 7.33 -11.29
N TRP A 89 33.27 6.24 -10.73
CA TRP A 89 33.25 4.92 -11.37
C TRP A 89 31.95 4.61 -12.11
N ALA A 90 30.97 5.53 -12.13
CA ALA A 90 29.68 5.32 -12.80
C ALA A 90 29.92 4.82 -14.24
N ARG A 91 29.55 3.56 -14.49
CA ARG A 91 29.67 2.95 -15.81
C ARG A 91 28.98 3.85 -16.84
N ASP A 92 29.60 4.03 -18.00
CA ASP A 92 28.90 4.62 -19.13
C ASP A 92 27.63 3.78 -19.37
N PRO A 93 26.42 4.36 -19.28
CA PRO A 93 25.18 3.64 -19.52
C PRO A 93 25.15 2.95 -20.89
N GLY A 94 25.96 3.42 -21.85
CA GLY A 94 26.14 2.83 -23.17
C GLY A 94 27.01 1.57 -23.21
N ASP A 95 27.85 1.32 -22.21
CA ASP A 95 28.74 0.15 -22.15
C ASP A 95 28.07 -1.06 -21.47
N ARG A 96 26.81 -1.32 -21.84
CA ARG A 96 26.14 -2.60 -21.55
C ARG A 96 26.61 -3.72 -22.49
N SER A 97 27.42 -3.40 -23.49
CA SER A 97 28.03 -4.33 -24.43
C SER A 97 29.27 -5.02 -23.87
N ARG A 98 29.26 -5.43 -22.60
CA ARG A 98 30.23 -6.43 -22.15
C ARG A 98 30.14 -7.61 -23.11
N CYS A 99 31.28 -8.03 -23.63
CA CYS A 99 31.38 -9.32 -24.33
C CYS A 99 30.69 -10.36 -23.44
N GLU A 100 29.82 -11.20 -24.02
CA GLU A 100 29.14 -12.31 -23.33
C GLU A 100 30.10 -13.25 -22.57
N ALA A 101 31.41 -13.09 -22.78
CA ALA A 101 32.50 -13.80 -22.13
C ALA A 101 32.85 -13.32 -20.70
N GLU A 102 32.47 -12.12 -20.25
CA GLU A 102 32.77 -11.69 -18.87
C GLU A 102 31.73 -12.22 -17.86
N PRO A 103 32.17 -12.83 -16.74
CA PRO A 103 31.24 -13.34 -15.74
C PRO A 103 30.49 -12.19 -15.08
N ARG A 104 29.17 -12.34 -14.94
CA ARG A 104 28.32 -11.34 -14.28
C ARG A 104 28.65 -11.24 -12.80
N THR A 105 28.63 -10.03 -12.28
CA THR A 105 28.82 -9.75 -10.86
C THR A 105 27.46 -9.66 -10.15
N VAL A 106 27.30 -10.45 -9.10
CA VAL A 106 26.12 -10.47 -8.23
C VAL A 106 26.53 -10.01 -6.83
N VAL A 107 25.76 -9.10 -6.24
CA VAL A 107 25.95 -8.69 -4.85
C VAL A 107 24.67 -8.93 -4.08
N HIS A 108 24.79 -9.64 -2.96
CA HIS A 108 23.71 -9.76 -1.98
C HIS A 108 23.89 -8.71 -0.91
N VAL A 109 22.91 -7.82 -0.75
CA VAL A 109 22.88 -6.85 0.34
C VAL A 109 22.00 -7.38 1.46
N THR A 110 22.53 -7.50 2.67
CA THR A 110 21.80 -8.04 3.82
C THR A 110 21.73 -7.04 4.97
N THR A 111 20.62 -6.99 5.69
CA THR A 111 20.55 -6.23 6.94
C THR A 111 20.93 -7.09 8.15
N PRO A 112 21.42 -6.49 9.25
CA PRO A 112 21.73 -7.18 10.51
C PRO A 112 20.57 -7.97 11.10
N GLY A 113 19.33 -7.61 10.75
CA GLY A 113 18.13 -8.30 11.19
C GLY A 113 17.87 -9.63 10.49
N ALA A 114 18.58 -9.91 9.38
CA ALA A 114 18.42 -11.15 8.64
C ALA A 114 18.58 -12.38 9.56
N GLY A 115 17.49 -13.12 9.72
CA GLY A 115 17.42 -14.29 10.59
C GLY A 115 18.49 -15.35 10.24
N PRO A 116 18.77 -16.29 11.15
CA PRO A 116 19.70 -17.39 10.88
C PRO A 116 19.34 -18.20 9.62
N GLU A 117 18.04 -18.32 9.33
CA GLU A 117 17.58 -19.01 8.13
C GLU A 117 17.96 -18.25 6.85
N THR A 118 17.66 -16.95 6.77
CA THR A 118 18.08 -16.09 5.65
C THR A 118 19.58 -16.17 5.43
N ARG A 119 20.38 -16.07 6.51
CA ARG A 119 21.84 -16.19 6.43
C ARG A 119 22.31 -17.57 5.95
N SER A 120 21.65 -18.64 6.38
CA SER A 120 21.98 -20.00 5.90
C SER A 120 21.64 -20.16 4.42
N ARG A 121 20.45 -19.72 3.99
CA ARG A 121 20.05 -19.79 2.57
C ARG A 121 20.96 -18.94 1.69
N LEU A 122 21.39 -17.78 2.17
CA LEU A 122 22.29 -16.89 1.45
C LEU A 122 23.64 -17.55 1.13
N GLY A 123 24.20 -18.33 2.06
CA GLY A 123 25.42 -19.10 1.80
C GLY A 123 25.24 -20.10 0.66
N ASP A 124 24.09 -20.78 0.62
CA ASP A 124 23.76 -21.73 -0.45
C ASP A 124 23.55 -21.00 -1.80
N TRP A 125 22.96 -19.80 -1.79
CA TRP A 125 22.77 -18.94 -2.98
C TRP A 125 24.11 -18.56 -3.58
N VAL A 126 24.98 -17.93 -2.79
CA VAL A 126 26.31 -17.50 -3.24
C VAL A 126 27.13 -18.69 -3.75
N ALA A 127 27.09 -19.84 -3.05
CA ALA A 127 27.81 -21.04 -3.49
C ALA A 127 27.28 -21.60 -4.82
N THR A 128 25.97 -21.57 -5.03
CA THR A 128 25.34 -22.05 -6.26
C THR A 128 25.65 -21.11 -7.43
N GLU A 129 25.59 -19.79 -7.22
CA GLU A 129 25.96 -18.78 -8.22
C GLU A 129 27.43 -18.89 -8.64
N ILE A 130 28.34 -19.08 -7.69
CA ILE A 130 29.77 -19.32 -7.97
C ILE A 130 29.95 -20.61 -8.79
N SER A 131 29.22 -21.67 -8.44
CA SER A 131 29.24 -22.94 -9.19
C SER A 131 28.70 -22.79 -10.61
N ALA A 132 27.81 -21.83 -10.84
CA ALA A 132 27.30 -21.44 -12.16
C ALA A 132 28.24 -20.48 -12.92
N GLY A 133 29.41 -20.14 -12.37
CA GLY A 133 30.42 -19.29 -13.02
C GLY A 133 30.23 -17.79 -12.79
N LEU A 134 29.41 -17.38 -11.82
CA LEU A 134 29.18 -15.97 -11.49
C LEU A 134 30.17 -15.47 -10.43
N VAL A 135 30.42 -14.16 -10.43
CA VAL A 135 31.17 -13.51 -9.35
C VAL A 135 30.17 -13.01 -8.31
N SER A 136 29.88 -13.83 -7.30
CA SER A 136 28.91 -13.51 -6.24
C SER A 136 29.59 -13.18 -4.90
N ARG A 137 29.07 -12.19 -4.19
CA ARG A 137 29.51 -11.82 -2.83
C ARG A 137 28.39 -11.23 -1.99
N THR A 138 28.56 -11.25 -0.67
CA THR A 138 27.65 -10.61 0.30
C THR A 138 28.25 -9.33 0.84
N ILE A 139 27.42 -8.29 0.99
CA ILE A 139 27.72 -7.07 1.73
C ILE A 139 26.61 -6.87 2.77
N SER A 140 26.99 -6.62 4.02
CA SER A 140 26.01 -6.34 5.07
C SER A 140 25.99 -4.85 5.41
N THR A 141 24.80 -4.34 5.71
CA THR A 141 24.63 -3.01 6.30
C THR A 141 25.15 -3.00 7.73
N ARG A 142 25.45 -1.80 8.24
CA ARG A 142 26.04 -1.61 9.57
C ARG A 142 25.02 -0.91 10.47
N PRO A 143 24.47 -1.58 11.50
CA PRO A 143 23.36 -1.03 12.28
C PRO A 143 23.79 0.15 13.16
N GLN A 144 25.10 0.30 13.41
CA GLN A 144 25.67 1.33 14.28
C GLN A 144 26.14 2.57 13.52
N THR A 145 26.06 2.60 12.19
CA THR A 145 26.41 3.77 11.38
C THR A 145 25.15 4.56 11.02
N SER A 146 25.32 5.84 10.65
CA SER A 146 24.18 6.60 10.12
C SER A 146 23.72 5.96 8.79
N PRO A 147 22.42 6.00 8.45
CA PRO A 147 21.92 5.54 7.16
C PRO A 147 22.58 6.24 5.97
N LEU A 148 23.00 7.50 6.14
CA LEU A 148 23.70 8.27 5.12
C LEU A 148 25.08 7.65 4.82
N ASP A 149 25.90 7.42 5.84
CA ASP A 149 27.24 6.84 5.66
C ASP A 149 27.16 5.44 5.06
N ASP A 150 26.15 4.66 5.48
CA ASP A 150 25.99 3.31 4.98
C ASP A 150 25.46 3.29 3.54
N ALA A 151 24.51 4.16 3.20
CA ALA A 151 24.03 4.31 1.84
C ALA A 151 25.13 4.77 0.88
N ASP A 152 25.95 5.73 1.29
CA ASP A 152 27.09 6.24 0.52
C ASP A 152 28.17 5.16 0.31
N ARG A 153 28.48 4.38 1.35
CA ARG A 153 29.36 3.19 1.25
C ARG A 153 28.80 2.16 0.27
N LEU A 154 27.54 1.76 0.46
CA LEU A 154 26.89 0.76 -0.38
C LEU A 154 26.83 1.24 -1.83
N ALA A 155 26.48 2.51 -2.09
CA ALA A 155 26.41 3.04 -3.45
C ALA A 155 27.75 2.85 -4.19
N ARG A 156 28.88 3.13 -3.53
CA ARG A 156 30.25 2.86 -4.05
C ARG A 156 30.49 1.41 -4.39
N GLU A 157 30.00 0.49 -3.56
CA GLU A 157 30.20 -0.95 -3.78
C GLU A 157 29.26 -1.52 -4.86
N LEU A 158 28.09 -0.90 -5.08
CA LEU A 158 27.02 -1.45 -5.89
C LEU A 158 27.04 -1.05 -7.36
N GLY A 159 27.51 0.13 -7.75
CA GLY A 159 27.29 0.51 -9.16
C GLY A 159 28.32 0.01 -10.18
N ALA A 160 29.26 -0.82 -9.77
CA ALA A 160 30.01 -1.68 -10.68
C ALA A 160 29.42 -3.11 -10.78
N VAL A 161 28.26 -3.34 -10.16
CA VAL A 161 27.60 -4.64 -10.08
C VAL A 161 26.58 -4.78 -11.22
N ASP A 162 26.37 -6.00 -11.70
CA ASP A 162 25.35 -6.29 -12.72
C ASP A 162 23.98 -6.55 -12.09
N VAL A 163 23.94 -7.33 -11.00
CA VAL A 163 22.72 -7.67 -10.25
C VAL A 163 22.91 -7.47 -8.75
N VAL A 164 21.96 -6.79 -8.11
CA VAL A 164 21.91 -6.64 -6.66
C VAL A 164 20.69 -7.37 -6.12
N ILE A 165 20.93 -8.33 -5.22
CA ILE A 165 19.88 -9.08 -4.52
C ILE A 165 19.77 -8.53 -3.10
N VAL A 166 18.63 -7.96 -2.77
CA VAL A 166 18.37 -7.21 -1.55
C VAL A 166 17.59 -8.10 -0.59
N HIS A 167 18.26 -8.55 0.48
CA HIS A 167 17.72 -9.34 1.59
C HIS A 167 17.55 -8.43 2.79
N THR A 168 16.57 -7.53 2.73
CA THR A 168 16.45 -6.45 3.72
C THR A 168 15.20 -6.58 4.54
N GLU A 169 15.37 -6.44 5.84
CA GLU A 169 14.29 -6.02 6.70
C GLU A 169 13.89 -4.57 6.38
N PRO A 170 12.60 -4.22 6.36
CA PRO A 170 12.14 -2.90 5.90
C PRO A 170 12.71 -1.73 6.69
N TRP A 171 13.01 -1.92 7.98
CA TRP A 171 13.52 -0.85 8.86
C TRP A 171 14.88 -0.29 8.43
N ASP A 172 15.62 -0.97 7.56
CA ASP A 172 16.89 -0.46 7.03
C ASP A 172 16.72 0.19 5.66
N VAL A 173 16.66 1.51 5.66
CA VAL A 173 16.51 2.30 4.42
C VAL A 173 17.81 2.37 3.59
N ALA A 174 18.97 2.10 4.18
CA ALA A 174 20.27 2.39 3.55
C ALA A 174 20.52 1.63 2.22
N PRO A 175 20.20 0.34 2.08
CA PRO A 175 20.34 -0.38 0.81
C PRO A 175 19.55 0.25 -0.33
N LEU A 176 18.35 0.73 -0.03
CA LEU A 176 17.44 1.26 -1.04
C LEU A 176 17.80 2.70 -1.41
N VAL A 177 18.24 3.49 -0.44
CA VAL A 177 18.86 4.80 -0.69
C VAL A 177 20.12 4.63 -1.57
N ALA A 178 20.98 3.65 -1.26
CA ALA A 178 22.18 3.36 -2.05
C ALA A 178 21.83 2.98 -3.49
N LEU A 179 20.86 2.10 -3.69
CA LEU A 179 20.39 1.70 -5.02
C LEU A 179 19.78 2.87 -5.79
N ALA A 180 19.07 3.78 -5.11
CA ALA A 180 18.56 5.00 -5.72
C ALA A 180 19.65 6.01 -6.07
N ALA A 181 20.81 5.98 -5.39
CA ALA A 181 21.96 6.83 -5.66
C ALA A 181 22.83 6.34 -6.84
N VAL A 182 22.67 5.08 -7.25
CA VAL A 182 23.47 4.47 -8.32
C VAL A 182 22.79 4.66 -9.67
N SER A 183 23.54 5.17 -10.65
CA SER A 183 23.08 5.28 -12.01
C SER A 183 24.21 5.11 -13.04
N PRO A 184 24.08 4.21 -14.05
CA PRO A 184 22.93 3.35 -14.28
C PRO A 184 22.73 2.35 -13.13
N ARG A 185 21.48 2.17 -12.69
CA ARG A 185 21.16 1.26 -11.59
C ARG A 185 21.37 -0.19 -12.04
N PRO A 186 22.00 -1.06 -11.22
CA PRO A 186 22.05 -2.50 -11.48
C PRO A 186 20.63 -3.09 -11.52
N ALA A 187 20.49 -4.30 -12.03
CA ALA A 187 19.22 -5.01 -11.88
C ALA A 187 19.02 -5.36 -10.40
N VAL A 188 17.84 -5.11 -9.84
CA VAL A 188 17.55 -5.30 -8.42
C VAL A 188 16.54 -6.41 -8.24
N VAL A 189 16.88 -7.38 -7.38
CA VAL A 189 15.97 -8.41 -6.92
C VAL A 189 15.70 -8.15 -5.45
N LEU A 190 14.47 -7.81 -5.08
CA LEU A 190 14.06 -7.67 -3.70
C LEU A 190 13.57 -9.03 -3.19
N VAL A 191 14.25 -9.60 -2.20
CA VAL A 191 13.81 -10.83 -1.54
C VAL A 191 13.08 -10.42 -0.28
N ASP A 192 11.75 -10.51 -0.32
CA ASP A 192 10.91 -10.25 0.83
C ASP A 192 10.74 -11.53 1.65
N HIS A 193 11.12 -11.47 2.92
CA HIS A 193 10.98 -12.58 3.86
C HIS A 193 9.75 -12.46 4.75
N ARG A 194 9.04 -11.33 4.68
CA ARG A 194 7.96 -10.94 5.59
C ARG A 194 6.79 -10.35 4.78
N PRO A 195 6.09 -11.19 3.99
CA PRO A 195 4.94 -10.78 3.18
C PRO A 195 3.80 -10.19 4.02
N ASP A 196 3.80 -10.42 5.34
CA ASP A 196 2.80 -9.99 6.31
C ASP A 196 2.99 -8.55 6.83
N THR A 197 3.98 -7.82 6.30
CA THR A 197 4.37 -6.49 6.82
C THR A 197 4.58 -5.45 5.72
N LEU A 198 4.77 -4.19 6.13
CA LEU A 198 5.19 -3.11 5.23
C LEU A 198 6.50 -3.48 4.54
N THR A 199 6.53 -3.46 3.21
CA THR A 199 7.74 -3.67 2.44
C THR A 199 8.18 -2.38 1.76
N LEU A 200 9.48 -2.11 1.84
CA LEU A 200 10.12 -0.96 1.23
C LEU A 200 11.06 -1.43 0.11
N GLY A 201 11.13 -0.68 -0.98
CA GLY A 201 12.01 -0.94 -2.12
C GLY A 201 11.31 -1.63 -3.29
N VAL A 202 10.01 -1.87 -3.19
CA VAL A 202 9.20 -2.45 -4.27
C VAL A 202 9.31 -1.59 -5.52
N GLY A 203 9.26 -0.26 -5.36
CA GLY A 203 9.38 0.68 -6.48
C GLY A 203 10.76 0.69 -7.16
N LEU A 204 11.80 0.21 -6.47
CA LEU A 204 13.18 0.14 -6.95
C LEU A 204 13.58 -1.26 -7.43
N ALA A 205 12.84 -2.30 -7.09
CA ALA A 205 13.10 -3.65 -7.52
C ALA A 205 12.80 -3.80 -9.03
N ASP A 206 13.46 -4.73 -9.71
CA ASP A 206 13.08 -5.27 -11.03
C ASP A 206 12.28 -6.57 -10.86
N LEU A 207 12.65 -7.38 -9.87
CA LEU A 207 11.92 -8.57 -9.42
C LEU A 207 11.67 -8.52 -7.91
N VAL A 208 10.51 -9.03 -7.50
CA VAL A 208 10.19 -9.30 -6.09
C VAL A 208 10.10 -10.81 -5.91
N VAL A 209 10.88 -11.34 -4.97
CA VAL A 209 10.91 -12.75 -4.62
C VAL A 209 10.25 -12.90 -3.25
N GLU A 210 9.18 -13.67 -3.21
CA GLU A 210 8.34 -13.90 -2.03
C GLU A 210 8.57 -15.34 -1.52
N PRO A 211 8.32 -15.64 -0.23
CA PRO A 211 8.65 -16.95 0.33
C PRO A 211 7.77 -18.08 -0.20
N ASP A 212 6.54 -17.76 -0.61
CA ASP A 212 5.51 -18.69 -1.08
C ASP A 212 4.50 -17.99 -2.01
N ASP A 213 3.55 -18.76 -2.54
CA ASP A 213 2.48 -18.25 -3.41
C ASP A 213 1.58 -17.22 -2.70
N GLU A 214 1.42 -17.31 -1.38
CA GLU A 214 0.65 -16.33 -0.62
C GLU A 214 1.35 -14.98 -0.58
N GLY A 215 2.66 -14.97 -0.35
CA GLY A 215 3.48 -13.76 -0.47
C GLY A 215 3.38 -13.15 -1.86
N VAL A 216 3.38 -13.95 -2.93
CA VAL A 216 3.13 -13.45 -4.29
C VAL A 216 1.74 -12.82 -4.41
N ARG A 217 0.68 -13.46 -3.87
CA ARG A 217 -0.67 -12.88 -3.87
C ARG A 217 -0.70 -11.56 -3.13
N VAL A 218 -0.03 -11.43 -1.98
CA VAL A 218 0.08 -10.18 -1.23
C VAL A 218 0.86 -9.12 -2.02
N ALA A 219 1.99 -9.48 -2.63
CA ALA A 219 2.78 -8.58 -3.46
C ALA A 219 1.96 -7.99 -4.61
N VAL A 220 1.19 -8.84 -5.30
CA VAL A 220 0.33 -8.41 -6.41
C VAL A 220 -0.85 -7.58 -5.91
N SER A 221 -1.61 -8.09 -4.95
CA SER A 221 -2.89 -7.50 -4.54
C SER A 221 -2.73 -6.27 -3.63
N ARG A 222 -1.72 -6.25 -2.74
CA ARG A 222 -1.54 -5.22 -1.71
C ARG A 222 -0.33 -4.31 -1.91
N ARG A 223 0.71 -4.79 -2.61
CA ARG A 223 1.92 -3.99 -2.92
C ARG A 223 2.00 -3.56 -4.38
N PHE A 224 1.01 -3.99 -5.17
CA PHE A 224 0.84 -3.63 -6.57
C PHE A 224 2.03 -4.01 -7.46
N VAL A 225 2.74 -5.09 -7.12
CA VAL A 225 3.78 -5.66 -7.97
C VAL A 225 3.12 -6.36 -9.15
N PRO A 226 3.52 -6.09 -10.41
CA PRO A 226 3.03 -6.87 -11.54
C PRO A 226 3.36 -8.35 -11.37
N GLU A 227 2.40 -9.25 -11.58
CA GLU A 227 2.57 -10.69 -11.37
C GLU A 227 3.78 -11.27 -12.13
N GLY A 228 4.03 -10.80 -13.37
CA GLY A 228 5.19 -11.21 -14.16
C GLY A 228 6.56 -10.89 -13.52
N ARG A 229 6.57 -9.99 -12.53
CA ARG A 229 7.74 -9.56 -11.76
C ARG A 229 7.84 -10.19 -10.39
N CYS A 230 6.90 -11.04 -10.03
CA CYS A 230 6.97 -11.87 -8.84
C CYS A 230 7.65 -13.21 -9.16
N LEU A 231 8.32 -13.76 -8.16
CA LEU A 231 8.84 -15.13 -8.12
C LEU A 231 8.64 -15.69 -6.72
N VAL A 232 8.44 -17.00 -6.62
CA VAL A 232 8.47 -17.71 -5.34
C VAL A 232 9.89 -18.19 -5.07
N LEU A 233 10.32 -18.09 -3.82
CA LEU A 233 11.59 -18.59 -3.33
C LEU A 233 11.60 -20.13 -3.40
N PRO A 234 12.55 -20.76 -4.10
CA PRO A 234 12.53 -22.20 -4.32
C PRO A 234 12.96 -22.94 -3.05
N PRO A 235 12.60 -24.24 -2.91
CA PRO A 235 13.28 -25.11 -1.96
C PRO A 235 14.77 -25.23 -2.33
N ARG A 236 15.63 -25.50 -1.34
CA ARG A 236 17.10 -25.55 -1.54
C ARG A 236 17.54 -26.52 -2.64
N SER A 237 16.82 -27.62 -2.82
CA SER A 237 17.09 -28.63 -3.85
C SER A 237 16.91 -28.11 -5.28
N GLU A 238 16.15 -27.03 -5.47
CA GLU A 238 15.77 -26.48 -6.78
C GLU A 238 16.46 -25.13 -7.06
N LEU A 239 17.37 -24.72 -6.19
CA LEU A 239 18.00 -23.41 -6.24
C LEU A 239 18.77 -23.15 -7.55
N ALA A 240 19.45 -24.17 -8.08
CA ALA A 240 20.21 -24.03 -9.33
C ALA A 240 19.30 -23.71 -10.53
N ASP A 241 18.23 -24.49 -10.71
CA ASP A 241 17.26 -24.29 -11.80
C ASP A 241 16.52 -22.95 -11.64
N TRP A 242 16.20 -22.57 -10.40
CA TRP A 242 15.58 -21.30 -10.09
C TRP A 242 16.49 -20.11 -10.38
N LEU A 243 17.79 -20.19 -10.05
CA LEU A 243 18.75 -19.12 -10.40
C LEU A 243 18.85 -18.96 -11.91
N GLU A 244 18.79 -20.04 -12.69
CA GLU A 244 18.72 -19.93 -14.15
C GLU A 244 17.45 -19.18 -14.59
N GLN A 245 16.29 -19.49 -13.98
CA GLN A 245 15.03 -18.79 -14.24
C GLN A 245 15.12 -17.30 -13.87
N LEU A 246 15.71 -16.97 -12.71
CA LEU A 246 15.96 -15.60 -12.25
C LEU A 246 16.77 -14.82 -13.29
N HIS A 247 17.90 -15.39 -13.73
CA HIS A 247 18.77 -14.75 -14.73
C HIS A 247 18.07 -14.53 -16.07
N ARG A 248 17.29 -15.52 -16.55
CA ARG A 248 16.50 -15.37 -17.78
C ARG A 248 15.48 -14.24 -17.66
N LYS A 249 14.78 -14.14 -16.52
CA LYS A 249 13.84 -13.03 -16.26
C LYS A 249 14.58 -11.68 -16.26
N LEU A 250 15.69 -11.56 -15.57
CA LEU A 250 16.46 -10.30 -15.51
C LEU A 250 16.93 -9.78 -16.87
N VAL A 251 17.16 -10.66 -17.85
CA VAL A 251 17.52 -10.27 -19.22
C VAL A 251 16.33 -9.71 -20.02
N GLY A 252 15.09 -10.08 -19.66
CA GLY A 252 13.87 -9.75 -20.40
C GLY A 252 12.95 -8.70 -19.75
N ILE A 253 13.26 -8.20 -18.56
CA ILE A 253 12.39 -7.23 -17.87
C ILE A 253 12.64 -5.82 -18.41
N PRO A 254 11.60 -5.10 -18.88
CA PRO A 254 11.72 -3.67 -19.20
C PRO A 254 12.11 -2.87 -17.94
N ALA A 255 12.62 -1.65 -18.14
CA ALA A 255 13.11 -0.75 -17.08
C ALA A 255 12.24 -0.72 -15.78
N PRO A 256 12.82 -0.38 -14.61
CA PRO A 256 12.16 -0.42 -13.29
C PRO A 256 10.81 0.29 -13.22
N LEU A 257 9.97 -0.09 -12.24
CA LEU A 257 8.63 0.50 -11.98
C LEU A 257 8.71 2.02 -11.82
N LEU A 258 9.77 2.48 -11.14
CA LEU A 258 10.10 3.89 -11.03
C LEU A 258 11.32 4.20 -11.91
N PRO A 259 11.31 5.30 -12.68
CA PRO A 259 12.47 5.70 -13.49
C PRO A 259 13.74 5.87 -12.62
N THR A 260 14.91 5.54 -13.18
CA THR A 260 16.18 5.78 -12.49
C THR A 260 16.36 7.26 -12.14
N ALA A 261 16.99 7.53 -11.00
CA ALA A 261 17.21 8.87 -10.45
C ALA A 261 17.90 9.85 -11.43
N ASN A 262 18.66 9.36 -12.43
CA ASN A 262 19.31 10.22 -13.44
C ASN A 262 18.39 10.90 -14.45
N LEU A 263 17.07 10.70 -14.40
CA LEU A 263 16.12 11.51 -15.15
C LEU A 263 15.72 12.76 -14.34
N LEU A 264 16.71 13.50 -13.84
CA LEU A 264 16.53 14.79 -13.16
C LEU A 264 16.08 15.89 -14.14
N GLY A 265 14.86 15.76 -14.65
CA GLY A 265 13.93 16.85 -14.43
C GLY A 265 13.40 16.74 -12.99
N PRO A 266 12.96 17.84 -12.34
CA PRO A 266 11.99 17.67 -11.28
C PRO A 266 10.89 16.74 -11.79
N VAL A 267 10.31 15.90 -10.92
CA VAL A 267 8.97 15.34 -11.19
C VAL A 267 8.16 16.48 -11.78
N PRO A 268 7.64 16.35 -13.02
CA PRO A 268 6.97 17.44 -13.72
C PRO A 268 6.09 18.18 -12.72
N ILE A 269 6.15 19.51 -12.71
CA ILE A 269 5.43 20.27 -11.68
C ILE A 269 3.95 19.89 -11.71
N GLU A 270 3.45 19.46 -12.87
CA GLU A 270 2.15 18.83 -13.06
C GLU A 270 1.97 17.54 -12.24
N ASP A 271 2.92 16.62 -12.23
CA ASP A 271 2.86 15.37 -11.46
C ASP A 271 2.97 15.62 -9.95
N ARG A 272 3.73 16.65 -9.53
CA ARG A 272 3.82 17.05 -8.12
C ARG A 272 2.57 17.81 -7.66
N ILE A 273 2.06 18.74 -8.48
CA ILE A 273 0.78 19.42 -8.28
C ILE A 273 -0.35 18.40 -8.29
N ARG A 274 -0.29 17.38 -9.15
CA ARG A 274 -1.27 16.29 -9.22
C ARG A 274 -1.17 15.42 -7.98
N ALA A 275 0.02 15.01 -7.55
CA ALA A 275 0.20 14.30 -6.28
C ALA A 275 -0.25 15.13 -5.06
N GLU A 276 0.00 16.44 -5.03
CA GLU A 276 -0.46 17.36 -3.97
C GLU A 276 -1.98 17.65 -4.04
N SER A 277 -2.58 17.71 -5.23
CA SER A 277 -4.04 17.81 -5.43
C SER A 277 -4.71 16.53 -4.96
N LEU A 278 -4.19 15.38 -5.39
CA LEU A 278 -4.62 14.06 -4.95
C LEU A 278 -4.41 13.87 -3.45
N ARG A 279 -3.35 14.44 -2.84
CA ARG A 279 -3.16 14.49 -1.38
C ARG A 279 -4.26 15.29 -0.69
N ARG A 280 -4.58 16.48 -1.22
CA ARG A 280 -5.64 17.36 -0.70
C ARG A 280 -7.04 16.77 -0.89
N GLU A 281 -7.21 15.92 -1.89
CA GLU A 281 -8.44 15.19 -2.22
C GLU A 281 -8.53 13.81 -1.52
N GLY A 282 -7.55 13.39 -0.71
CA GLY A 282 -7.56 12.11 0.00
C GLY A 282 -7.23 10.85 -0.84
N ARG A 283 -6.56 11.01 -1.99
CA ARG A 283 -6.39 10.01 -3.07
C ARG A 283 -4.98 9.39 -3.17
N ILE A 284 -4.16 9.43 -2.12
CA ILE A 284 -2.76 8.93 -2.16
C ILE A 284 -2.62 7.42 -1.91
N GLU A 285 -3.66 6.73 -1.44
CA GLU A 285 -3.61 5.27 -1.34
C GLU A 285 -3.88 4.63 -2.71
N GLY A 286 -2.81 4.38 -3.50
CA GLY A 286 -2.89 3.50 -4.68
C GLY A 286 -2.44 4.04 -6.04
N LEU A 287 -1.92 5.28 -6.14
CA LEU A 287 -1.70 5.89 -7.46
C LEU A 287 -0.59 5.23 -8.32
N LEU A 288 0.49 4.75 -7.70
CA LEU A 288 1.54 4.04 -8.44
C LEU A 288 1.12 2.60 -8.78
N GLY A 289 0.25 1.98 -7.97
CA GLY A 289 -0.34 0.68 -8.29
C GLY A 289 -1.21 0.71 -9.55
N ALA A 290 -1.93 1.82 -9.77
CA ALA A 290 -2.64 2.10 -11.01
C ALA A 290 -1.70 2.40 -12.18
N PHE A 291 -0.62 3.17 -11.93
CA PHE A 291 0.43 3.45 -12.94
C PHE A 291 1.12 2.18 -13.45
N LEU A 292 1.33 1.19 -12.57
CA LEU A 292 2.08 -0.03 -12.85
C LEU A 292 1.22 -1.18 -13.37
N ARG A 293 -0.10 -1.19 -13.12
CA ARG A 293 -1.03 -2.21 -13.65
C ARG A 293 -1.51 -1.93 -15.08
N PHE A 294 -1.49 -0.70 -15.57
CA PHE A 294 -2.19 -0.31 -16.82
C PHE A 294 -1.34 0.49 -17.81
N GLY A 295 -0.13 0.02 -18.13
CA GLY A 295 0.77 0.69 -19.07
C GLY A 295 0.05 1.33 -20.28
N GLY A 296 0.13 2.66 -20.37
CA GLY A 296 -0.08 3.42 -21.60
C GLY A 296 -1.43 4.09 -21.85
N ASP A 297 -2.48 3.89 -21.03
CA ASP A 297 -3.75 4.60 -21.26
C ASP A 297 -4.38 5.13 -19.96
N LEU A 298 -4.05 6.38 -19.62
CA LEU A 298 -4.54 7.12 -18.44
C LEU A 298 -5.86 7.87 -18.70
N GLY A 299 -6.67 7.43 -19.68
CA GLY A 299 -7.97 8.03 -19.98
C GLY A 299 -9.08 7.71 -18.97
N ALA A 300 -8.94 6.67 -18.15
CA ALA A 300 -9.99 6.25 -17.22
C ALA A 300 -9.45 6.14 -15.77
N PRO A 301 -9.93 6.98 -14.84
CA PRO A 301 -9.54 6.92 -13.43
C PRO A 301 -10.15 5.68 -12.76
N TRP A 302 -9.37 5.01 -11.91
CA TRP A 302 -9.90 4.05 -10.95
C TRP A 302 -9.71 4.59 -9.54
N VAL A 303 -10.57 5.52 -9.20
CA VAL A 303 -11.13 5.66 -7.85
C VAL A 303 -12.50 5.00 -7.98
N PRO A 304 -13.00 4.21 -7.01
CA PRO A 304 -14.43 3.91 -7.04
C PRO A 304 -15.13 5.27 -7.05
N ASP A 305 -15.82 5.61 -8.14
CA ASP A 305 -16.61 6.85 -8.17
C ASP A 305 -17.63 6.87 -7.02
N LEU A 306 -17.92 5.69 -6.48
CA LEU A 306 -18.90 5.37 -5.47
C LEU A 306 -18.29 4.60 -4.29
N SER A 307 -18.45 5.14 -3.08
CA SER A 307 -18.48 4.34 -1.86
C SER A 307 -19.92 4.04 -1.46
N ILE A 308 -20.13 2.92 -0.78
CA ILE A 308 -21.45 2.50 -0.32
C ILE A 308 -21.40 2.37 1.20
N VAL A 309 -22.17 3.20 1.89
CA VAL A 309 -22.31 3.14 3.34
C VAL A 309 -23.53 2.31 3.68
N ILE A 310 -23.34 1.22 4.41
CA ILE A 310 -24.42 0.37 4.91
C ILE A 310 -24.65 0.68 6.39
N LEU A 311 -25.87 1.10 6.73
CA LEU A 311 -26.31 1.30 8.11
C LEU A 311 -26.86 -0.04 8.63
N ALA A 312 -26.01 -0.78 9.35
CA ALA A 312 -26.30 -2.15 9.77
C ALA A 312 -26.97 -2.17 11.16
N GLU A 313 -28.24 -2.55 11.18
CA GLU A 313 -29.09 -2.76 12.35
C GLU A 313 -29.41 -4.25 12.57
N HIS A 314 -29.51 -5.01 11.48
CA HIS A 314 -29.92 -6.41 11.36
C HIS A 314 -28.83 -7.19 10.61
N ARG A 315 -28.18 -8.14 11.28
CA ARG A 315 -27.07 -8.91 10.70
C ARG A 315 -27.44 -9.62 9.41
N GLU A 316 -28.50 -10.42 9.41
CA GLU A 316 -28.83 -11.27 8.25
C GLU A 316 -29.07 -10.41 7.01
N MET A 317 -29.82 -9.32 7.16
CA MET A 317 -30.10 -8.38 6.07
C MET A 317 -28.85 -7.62 5.62
N THR A 318 -27.95 -7.27 6.56
CA THR A 318 -26.67 -6.65 6.22
C THR A 318 -25.80 -7.58 5.38
N LEU A 319 -25.71 -8.86 5.75
CA LEU A 319 -24.93 -9.85 5.01
C LEU A 319 -25.51 -10.08 3.61
N ASP A 320 -26.83 -10.26 3.52
CA ASP A 320 -27.52 -10.43 2.23
C ASP A 320 -27.31 -9.21 1.33
N LEU A 321 -27.45 -8.00 1.87
CA LEU A 321 -27.21 -6.75 1.11
C LEU A 321 -25.75 -6.64 0.66
N MET A 322 -24.79 -6.95 1.53
CA MET A 322 -23.36 -6.94 1.16
C MET A 322 -23.08 -7.94 0.03
N GLU A 323 -23.66 -9.14 0.10
CA GLU A 323 -23.55 -10.15 -0.94
C GLU A 323 -24.14 -9.64 -2.27
N GLU A 324 -25.37 -9.10 -2.25
CA GLU A 324 -26.02 -8.51 -3.43
C GLU A 324 -25.20 -7.36 -4.05
N LEU A 325 -24.62 -6.49 -3.22
CA LEU A 325 -23.79 -5.37 -3.69
C LEU A 325 -22.47 -5.86 -4.31
N LEU A 326 -21.81 -6.83 -3.68
CA LEU A 326 -20.53 -7.35 -4.16
C LEU A 326 -20.67 -8.18 -5.44
N TRP A 327 -21.71 -9.01 -5.55
CA TRP A 327 -21.94 -9.85 -6.73
C TRP A 327 -22.71 -9.14 -7.84
N GLY A 328 -23.58 -8.18 -7.49
CA GLY A 328 -24.35 -7.41 -8.45
C GLY A 328 -23.56 -6.30 -9.14
N TRP A 329 -22.38 -5.93 -8.64
CA TRP A 329 -21.60 -4.85 -9.23
C TRP A 329 -21.01 -5.23 -10.60
N SER A 330 -21.47 -4.53 -11.63
CA SER A 330 -21.00 -4.66 -13.01
C SER A 330 -20.19 -3.44 -13.50
N GLY A 331 -20.06 -2.41 -12.66
CA GLY A 331 -19.40 -1.16 -12.99
C GLY A 331 -17.87 -1.26 -13.07
N PRO A 332 -17.18 -0.28 -13.67
CA PRO A 332 -15.73 -0.18 -13.65
C PRO A 332 -15.27 0.17 -12.23
N GLY A 333 -15.08 -0.82 -11.37
CA GLY A 333 -14.79 -0.59 -9.96
C GLY A 333 -14.87 -1.89 -9.18
N TRP A 334 -14.30 -1.94 -7.98
CA TRP A 334 -14.95 -2.63 -6.87
C TRP A 334 -15.52 -1.51 -6.00
N PRO A 335 -16.80 -1.58 -5.60
CA PRO A 335 -17.36 -0.57 -4.71
C PRO A 335 -16.61 -0.65 -3.37
N HIS A 336 -16.27 0.51 -2.80
CA HIS A 336 -15.76 0.54 -1.43
C HIS A 336 -16.95 0.54 -0.46
N LEU A 337 -17.13 -0.55 0.28
CA LEU A 337 -18.20 -0.70 1.25
C LEU A 337 -17.74 -0.18 2.61
N VAL A 338 -18.56 0.64 3.25
CA VAL A 338 -18.36 1.10 4.62
C VAL A 338 -19.56 0.68 5.45
N VAL A 339 -19.39 -0.28 6.35
CA VAL A 339 -20.47 -0.83 7.16
C VAL A 339 -20.42 -0.19 8.55
N VAL A 340 -21.48 0.51 8.94
CA VAL A 340 -21.64 1.05 10.30
C VAL A 340 -22.49 0.07 11.09
N ASP A 341 -21.83 -0.76 11.89
CA ASP A 341 -22.43 -1.88 12.63
C ASP A 341 -22.93 -1.44 14.01
N GLY A 342 -24.22 -1.11 14.09
CA GLY A 342 -24.93 -0.82 15.34
C GLY A 342 -25.29 -2.09 16.13
N SER A 343 -25.31 -3.26 15.48
CA SER A 343 -25.67 -4.56 16.07
C SER A 343 -24.56 -5.15 16.96
N ARG A 344 -23.29 -4.81 16.65
CA ARG A 344 -22.07 -5.32 17.28
C ARG A 344 -21.89 -6.83 17.14
N GLU A 345 -22.40 -7.42 16.08
CA GLU A 345 -22.27 -8.85 15.85
C GLU A 345 -20.87 -9.23 15.36
N ALA A 346 -20.34 -10.34 15.89
CA ALA A 346 -19.01 -10.82 15.57
C ALA A 346 -18.86 -11.25 14.09
N ALA A 347 -19.94 -11.75 13.49
CA ALA A 347 -19.92 -12.26 12.12
C ALA A 347 -19.60 -11.18 11.06
N LEU A 348 -19.99 -9.93 11.29
CA LEU A 348 -19.63 -8.83 10.39
C LEU A 348 -18.12 -8.54 10.42
N SER A 349 -17.43 -8.84 11.52
CA SER A 349 -15.96 -8.78 11.56
C SER A 349 -15.30 -9.87 10.76
N GLU A 350 -15.85 -11.08 10.80
CA GLU A 350 -15.34 -12.21 10.02
C GLU A 350 -15.49 -11.92 8.52
N LEU A 351 -16.67 -11.46 8.09
CA LEU A 351 -16.89 -11.08 6.71
C LEU A 351 -16.02 -9.91 6.26
N ALA A 352 -15.87 -8.86 7.08
CA ALA A 352 -14.98 -7.74 6.75
C ALA A 352 -13.51 -8.19 6.63
N ALA A 353 -13.08 -9.14 7.48
CA ALA A 353 -11.74 -9.72 7.38
C ALA A 353 -11.56 -10.55 6.10
N GLU A 354 -12.58 -11.30 5.68
CA GLU A 354 -12.57 -12.07 4.42
C GLU A 354 -12.60 -11.17 3.18
N ALA A 355 -13.43 -10.12 3.18
CA ALA A 355 -13.59 -9.17 2.08
C ALA A 355 -12.42 -8.18 1.94
N GLY A 356 -11.55 -8.09 2.95
CA GLY A 356 -10.31 -7.32 2.88
C GLY A 356 -10.52 -5.81 2.84
N GLN A 357 -9.90 -5.12 1.87
CA GLN A 357 -9.95 -3.64 1.80
C GLN A 357 -11.20 -3.11 1.12
N SER A 358 -12.03 -3.98 0.54
CA SER A 358 -13.29 -3.57 -0.08
C SER A 358 -14.37 -3.29 0.98
N VAL A 359 -14.15 -3.66 2.25
CA VAL A 359 -15.09 -3.46 3.36
C VAL A 359 -14.39 -2.78 4.53
N CYS A 360 -14.84 -1.59 4.89
CA CYS A 360 -14.48 -0.88 6.12
C CYS A 360 -15.58 -1.05 7.15
N LEU A 361 -15.30 -1.72 8.27
CA LEU A 361 -16.27 -1.91 9.36
C LEU A 361 -16.05 -0.87 10.46
N ILE A 362 -17.10 -0.12 10.79
CA ILE A 362 -17.13 0.90 11.84
C ILE A 362 -18.10 0.48 12.93
N ARG A 363 -17.63 0.41 14.17
CA ARG A 363 -18.46 0.05 15.33
C ARG A 363 -18.58 1.20 16.32
N PRO A 364 -19.74 1.89 16.38
CA PRO A 364 -19.96 2.95 17.35
C PRO A 364 -20.00 2.43 18.80
N THR A 365 -19.56 3.28 19.73
CA THR A 365 -19.50 2.98 21.18
C THR A 365 -20.85 3.03 21.88
N GLY A 366 -21.92 3.41 21.18
CA GLY A 366 -23.32 3.31 21.63
C GLY A 366 -24.29 3.17 20.47
N LEU A 367 -25.59 3.23 20.78
CA LEU A 367 -26.62 3.43 19.77
C LEU A 367 -26.43 4.83 19.17
N VAL A 368 -26.18 4.88 17.88
CA VAL A 368 -26.06 6.11 17.11
C VAL A 368 -27.28 6.21 16.20
N ASP A 369 -27.79 7.42 16.02
CA ASP A 369 -28.85 7.62 15.02
C ASP A 369 -28.26 7.54 13.59
N PRO A 370 -29.09 7.39 12.55
CA PRO A 370 -28.61 7.29 11.17
C PRO A 370 -27.73 8.48 10.72
N VAL A 371 -27.96 9.67 11.26
CA VAL A 371 -27.16 10.86 10.92
C VAL A 371 -25.78 10.76 11.53
N GLU A 372 -25.69 10.41 12.80
CA GLU A 372 -24.41 10.18 13.46
C GLU A 372 -23.63 9.02 12.82
N ALA A 373 -24.33 7.93 12.44
CA ALA A 373 -23.74 6.80 11.73
C ALA A 373 -23.11 7.22 10.39
N VAL A 374 -23.84 7.98 9.56
CA VAL A 374 -23.29 8.50 8.29
C VAL A 374 -22.11 9.44 8.54
N SER A 375 -22.18 10.30 9.55
CA SER A 375 -21.06 11.20 9.91
C SER A 375 -19.79 10.42 10.26
N LEU A 376 -19.93 9.28 10.95
CA LEU A 376 -18.82 8.40 11.28
C LEU A 376 -18.25 7.68 10.04
N ALA A 377 -19.10 7.37 9.06
CA ALA A 377 -18.72 6.64 7.84
C ALA A 377 -18.03 7.50 6.79
N LEU A 378 -18.44 8.76 6.65
CA LEU A 378 -17.95 9.66 5.59
C LEU A 378 -16.42 9.80 5.54
N PRO A 379 -15.67 9.90 6.67
CA PRO A 379 -14.20 9.96 6.63
C PRO A 379 -13.52 8.71 6.06
N SER A 380 -14.22 7.57 6.05
CA SER A 380 -13.74 6.32 5.46
C SER A 380 -14.14 6.18 3.98
N CYS A 381 -15.05 7.00 3.48
CA CYS A 381 -15.52 6.88 2.09
C CYS A 381 -14.48 7.40 1.09
N TRP A 382 -14.45 6.77 -0.08
CA TRP A 382 -13.64 7.13 -1.25
C TRP A 382 -14.53 7.64 -2.39
N GLY A 383 -13.96 8.54 -3.20
CA GLY A 383 -14.63 9.08 -4.37
C GLY A 383 -15.61 10.23 -4.07
N PRO A 384 -16.12 10.87 -5.14
CA PRO A 384 -17.04 11.99 -5.02
C PRO A 384 -18.47 11.56 -4.67
N TRP A 385 -18.82 10.28 -4.81
CA TRP A 385 -20.15 9.77 -4.50
C TRP A 385 -20.16 8.80 -3.32
N VAL A 386 -21.16 8.93 -2.47
CA VAL A 386 -21.44 8.03 -1.35
C VAL A 386 -22.90 7.63 -1.41
N LEU A 387 -23.18 6.35 -1.63
CA LEU A 387 -24.52 5.78 -1.53
C LEU A 387 -24.75 5.24 -0.12
N VAL A 388 -25.64 5.85 0.63
CA VAL A 388 -26.05 5.39 1.96
C VAL A 388 -27.28 4.50 1.83
N LEU A 389 -27.19 3.27 2.32
CA LEU A 389 -28.24 2.27 2.33
C LEU A 389 -28.53 1.84 3.77
N PRO A 390 -29.78 1.84 4.23
CA PRO A 390 -30.14 0.99 5.36
C PRO A 390 -30.05 -0.48 4.92
N ASP A 391 -29.69 -1.36 5.84
CA ASP A 391 -29.56 -2.80 5.58
C ASP A 391 -30.85 -3.52 5.18
N THR A 392 -32.00 -2.85 5.29
CA THR A 392 -33.30 -3.33 4.83
C THR A 392 -33.60 -3.03 3.36
N VAL A 393 -32.71 -2.32 2.64
CA VAL A 393 -32.87 -2.07 1.20
C VAL A 393 -32.66 -3.35 0.41
N MET A 394 -33.54 -3.57 -0.57
CA MET A 394 -33.39 -4.60 -1.59
C MET A 394 -32.94 -3.90 -2.87
N VAL A 395 -31.66 -4.04 -3.24
CA VAL A 395 -31.09 -3.28 -4.37
C VAL A 395 -31.50 -3.86 -5.72
N GLY A 396 -31.70 -5.18 -5.81
CA GLY A 396 -32.05 -5.87 -7.07
C GLY A 396 -30.89 -5.89 -8.08
N PRO A 397 -30.94 -6.71 -9.14
CA PRO A 397 -29.79 -6.91 -10.04
C PRO A 397 -29.40 -5.66 -10.88
N ASP A 398 -30.35 -4.75 -11.11
CA ASP A 398 -30.16 -3.57 -11.97
C ASP A 398 -29.70 -2.32 -11.19
N TRP A 399 -29.38 -2.47 -9.90
CA TRP A 399 -28.94 -1.36 -9.05
C TRP A 399 -27.71 -0.61 -9.55
N PRO A 400 -26.69 -1.23 -10.19
CA PRO A 400 -25.54 -0.49 -10.68
C PRO A 400 -25.93 0.48 -11.80
N ASP A 401 -26.92 0.13 -12.62
CA ASP A 401 -27.42 1.00 -13.69
C ASP A 401 -28.15 2.21 -13.09
N ALA A 402 -28.98 2.00 -12.07
CA ALA A 402 -29.68 3.07 -11.37
C ALA A 402 -28.71 4.09 -10.72
N VAL A 403 -27.61 3.62 -10.14
CA VAL A 403 -26.59 4.51 -9.58
C VAL A 403 -25.76 5.17 -10.68
N SER A 404 -25.41 4.42 -11.73
CA SER A 404 -24.63 4.93 -12.87
C SER A 404 -25.35 6.05 -13.61
N GLU A 405 -26.67 5.98 -13.80
CA GLU A 405 -27.46 7.06 -14.40
C GLU A 405 -27.32 8.38 -13.62
N ILE A 406 -27.34 8.33 -12.29
CA ILE A 406 -27.27 9.51 -11.41
C ILE A 406 -25.83 10.04 -11.33
N VAL A 407 -24.84 9.14 -11.27
CA VAL A 407 -23.42 9.48 -11.30
C VAL A 407 -23.03 10.09 -12.65
N ALA A 408 -23.56 9.56 -13.76
CA ALA A 408 -23.29 10.04 -15.12
C ALA A 408 -23.84 11.45 -15.38
N ALA A 409 -24.92 11.85 -14.69
CA ALA A 409 -25.41 13.23 -14.70
C ALA A 409 -24.42 14.22 -14.04
N GLY A 410 -23.40 13.73 -13.33
CA GLY A 410 -22.16 14.45 -13.05
C GLY A 410 -22.36 15.79 -12.33
N GLU A 411 -22.02 16.90 -12.99
CA GLU A 411 -22.13 18.24 -12.42
C GLU A 411 -23.56 18.75 -12.25
N GLU A 412 -24.53 18.18 -12.96
CA GLU A 412 -25.94 18.61 -12.92
C GLU A 412 -26.73 17.95 -11.78
N SER A 413 -26.19 16.88 -11.20
CA SER A 413 -26.82 16.18 -10.08
C SER A 413 -26.77 17.00 -8.79
N PRO A 414 -27.88 17.03 -8.01
CA PRO A 414 -27.91 17.71 -6.72
C PRO A 414 -26.90 17.06 -5.75
N PRO A 415 -26.40 17.81 -4.75
CA PRO A 415 -25.44 17.28 -3.77
C PRO A 415 -26.00 16.14 -2.91
N VAL A 416 -27.33 15.98 -2.92
CA VAL A 416 -28.07 14.89 -2.28
C VAL A 416 -29.18 14.46 -3.22
N ALA A 417 -29.29 13.16 -3.50
CA ALA A 417 -30.35 12.55 -4.30
C ALA A 417 -30.87 11.28 -3.63
N THR A 418 -32.16 10.98 -3.81
CA THR A 418 -32.73 9.70 -3.40
C THR A 418 -32.65 8.73 -4.58
N VAL A 419 -32.12 7.53 -4.35
CA VAL A 419 -32.06 6.43 -5.33
C VAL A 419 -33.14 5.42 -4.98
N GLY A 420 -34.12 5.24 -5.86
CA GLY A 420 -35.16 4.24 -5.67
C GLY A 420 -34.66 2.85 -6.06
N PHE A 421 -34.97 1.85 -5.25
CA PHE A 421 -34.69 0.44 -5.51
C PHE A 421 -36.00 -0.36 -5.53
N GLU A 422 -35.90 -1.68 -5.64
CA GLU A 422 -37.07 -2.57 -5.68
C GLU A 422 -37.93 -2.45 -4.41
N ALA A 423 -39.20 -2.88 -4.54
CA ALA A 423 -40.20 -2.87 -3.47
C ALA A 423 -40.48 -1.48 -2.83
N GLY A 424 -40.06 -0.39 -3.47
CA GLY A 424 -40.22 0.97 -2.96
C GLY A 424 -39.23 1.34 -1.86
N SER A 425 -38.15 0.57 -1.71
CA SER A 425 -37.02 0.93 -0.86
C SER A 425 -36.18 2.04 -1.53
N ALA A 426 -35.44 2.79 -0.73
CA ALA A 426 -34.65 3.91 -1.24
C ALA A 426 -33.35 4.09 -0.46
N GLY A 427 -32.29 4.46 -1.18
CA GLY A 427 -31.01 4.89 -0.63
C GLY A 427 -30.80 6.38 -0.83
N LEU A 428 -29.80 6.92 -0.14
CA LEU A 428 -29.40 8.32 -0.25
C LEU A 428 -28.04 8.42 -0.94
N LEU A 429 -28.00 8.99 -2.13
CA LEU A 429 -26.77 9.29 -2.83
C LEU A 429 -26.29 10.70 -2.45
N LEU A 430 -25.07 10.78 -1.96
CA LEU A 430 -24.42 11.99 -1.47
C LEU A 430 -23.22 12.32 -2.35
N ARG A 431 -22.98 13.62 -2.57
CA ARG A 431 -21.84 14.11 -3.34
C ARG A 431 -20.80 14.79 -2.46
N THR A 432 -19.80 14.06 -2.00
CA THR A 432 -18.87 14.46 -0.93
C THR A 432 -18.07 15.72 -1.25
N ASP A 433 -17.79 15.97 -2.54
CA ASP A 433 -17.10 17.17 -3.03
C ASP A 433 -17.96 18.45 -3.01
N ARG A 434 -19.29 18.30 -2.89
CA ARG A 434 -20.27 19.40 -2.96
C ARG A 434 -21.20 19.49 -1.75
N LEU A 435 -21.00 18.67 -0.71
CA LEU A 435 -21.79 18.75 0.52
C LEU A 435 -21.41 20.01 1.32
N PRO A 436 -22.31 21.01 1.47
CA PRO A 436 -22.13 22.04 2.48
C PRO A 436 -22.28 21.38 3.86
N GLU A 437 -21.42 21.73 4.82
CA GLU A 437 -21.51 21.21 6.20
C GLU A 437 -22.96 21.31 6.73
N GLY A 438 -23.59 20.17 7.00
CA GLY A 438 -24.90 20.06 7.65
C GLY A 438 -26.15 20.02 6.75
N ASP A 439 -26.06 20.17 5.42
CA ASP A 439 -27.26 20.17 4.55
C ASP A 439 -27.85 18.78 4.25
N TRP A 440 -27.03 17.72 4.30
CA TRP A 440 -27.48 16.34 4.16
C TRP A 440 -28.29 15.85 5.37
N VAL A 441 -28.02 16.40 6.56
CA VAL A 441 -28.76 16.13 7.81
C VAL A 441 -30.25 16.48 7.66
N ARG A 442 -30.56 17.58 6.95
CA ARG A 442 -31.94 17.98 6.68
C ARG A 442 -32.67 17.02 5.74
N HIS A 443 -31.96 16.38 4.80
CA HIS A 443 -32.54 15.41 3.88
C HIS A 443 -32.82 14.08 4.57
N LEU A 444 -31.90 13.61 5.42
CA LEU A 444 -32.12 12.42 6.27
C LEU A 444 -33.30 12.59 7.24
N HIS A 445 -33.52 13.80 7.76
CA HIS A 445 -34.67 14.09 8.63
C HIS A 445 -35.96 14.49 7.88
N GLY A 446 -35.85 14.97 6.64
CA GLY A 446 -36.95 15.52 5.84
C GLY A 446 -37.67 14.49 4.96
N GLU A 447 -36.94 13.52 4.42
CA GLU A 447 -37.53 12.29 3.88
C GLU A 447 -37.99 11.44 5.06
N LYS A 448 -39.22 10.92 5.00
CA LYS A 448 -39.89 10.29 6.15
C LYS A 448 -39.19 9.00 6.62
N TYR A 449 -38.15 9.09 7.44
CA TYR A 449 -37.91 8.14 8.53
C TYR A 449 -38.95 8.37 9.63
N LYS A 450 -40.23 8.29 9.27
CA LYS A 450 -41.29 8.16 10.26
C LYS A 450 -41.13 6.78 10.84
N LYS A 451 -40.51 6.71 12.02
CA LYS A 451 -40.52 5.59 12.97
C LYS A 451 -41.62 4.59 12.60
N HIS A 452 -41.25 3.41 12.10
CA HIS A 452 -42.11 2.26 12.32
C HIS A 452 -42.25 2.13 13.84
N PRO A 453 -43.46 2.26 14.41
CA PRO A 453 -43.63 2.04 15.83
C PRO A 453 -43.31 0.57 16.10
N VAL A 454 -42.40 0.35 17.04
CA VAL A 454 -42.12 -0.95 17.68
C VAL A 454 -43.42 -1.57 18.19
#